data_AF-A0A1E8TXM0-F1
#
_entry.id   AF-A0A1E8TXM0-F1
#
_cell.length_a   1.000
_cell.length_b   1.000
_cell.length_c   1.000
_cell.angle_alpha   90.00
_cell.angle_beta   90.00
_cell.angle_gamma   90.00
#
_symmetry.space_group_name_H-M   'P 1'
#
loop_
_entity.id
_entity.type
_entity.pdbx_description
1 polymer ?
#
loop_
_entity_poly.entity_id
_entity_poly.type
_entity_poly.pdbx_seq_one_letter_code
_entity_poly.pdbx_strand_id
1 'polypeptide(L)'
;MTDQKVLENVFKGEYDSWAAFKKAMYQERIDKLTKLKPITIEYELRNPNSTKQVTIRSYRDMQRLMDEATAEDVRNIDNATSRVEASWVNLLKKKIYNAYLRTTDDFRQSIFTK
;
A
#
# COMPACT_ATOMS: atom_id res chain seq x y z
N MET A 1 -7.16 -18.06 -25.66
CA MET A 1 -6.12 -17.03 -25.44
C MET A 1 -5.37 -17.42 -24.18
N THR A 2 -4.03 -17.39 -24.18
CA THR A 2 -3.21 -17.77 -23.01
C THR A 2 -2.58 -16.54 -22.38
N ASP A 3 -2.24 -16.63 -21.10
CA ASP A 3 -1.56 -15.55 -20.36
C ASP A 3 -0.23 -15.15 -21.03
N GLN A 4 0.49 -16.11 -21.61
CA GLN A 4 1.71 -15.88 -22.39
C GLN A 4 1.44 -15.04 -23.64
N LYS A 5 0.39 -15.38 -24.41
CA LYS A 5 0.02 -14.64 -25.62
C LYS A 5 -0.47 -13.23 -25.30
N VAL A 6 -1.11 -13.02 -24.16
CA VAL A 6 -1.49 -11.67 -23.69
C VAL A 6 -0.25 -10.85 -23.35
N LEU A 7 0.70 -11.43 -22.61
CA LEU A 7 1.95 -10.77 -22.24
C LEU A 7 2.72 -10.31 -23.49
N GLU A 8 2.94 -11.21 -24.45
CA GLU A 8 3.65 -10.92 -25.70
C GLU A 8 2.97 -9.82 -26.53
N ASN A 9 1.63 -9.84 -26.63
CA ASN A 9 0.90 -8.85 -27.42
C ASN A 9 0.84 -7.47 -26.77
N VAL A 10 0.68 -7.41 -25.44
CA VAL A 10 0.56 -6.13 -24.71
C VAL A 10 1.91 -5.46 -24.58
N PHE A 11 2.95 -6.23 -24.22
CA PHE A 11 4.27 -5.69 -23.90
C PHE A 11 5.29 -5.86 -25.03
N LYS A 12 4.91 -6.49 -26.16
CA LYS A 12 5.71 -6.58 -27.39
C LYS A 12 7.16 -7.05 -27.15
N GLY A 13 7.33 -8.01 -26.24
CA GLY A 13 8.64 -8.57 -25.88
C GLY A 13 9.45 -7.78 -24.84
N GLU A 14 8.89 -6.74 -24.20
CA GLU A 14 9.55 -6.00 -23.12
C GLU A 14 9.79 -6.88 -21.87
N TYR A 15 8.94 -7.89 -21.65
CA TYR A 15 9.04 -8.79 -20.50
C TYR A 15 8.90 -10.26 -20.92
N ASP A 16 9.85 -11.09 -20.49
CA ASP A 16 9.86 -12.54 -20.76
C ASP A 16 8.85 -13.33 -19.92
N SER A 17 8.34 -12.73 -18.85
CA SER A 17 7.34 -13.35 -17.98
C SER A 17 6.54 -12.32 -17.18
N TRP A 18 5.37 -12.74 -16.69
CA TRP A 18 4.61 -11.96 -15.72
C TRP A 18 5.39 -11.65 -14.44
N ALA A 19 6.30 -12.54 -14.03
CA ALA A 19 7.16 -12.31 -12.87
C ALA A 19 8.17 -11.19 -13.14
N ALA A 20 8.78 -11.17 -14.34
CA ALA A 20 9.68 -10.08 -14.76
C ALA A 20 8.94 -8.74 -14.80
N PHE A 21 7.75 -8.71 -15.40
CA PHE A 21 6.89 -7.53 -15.39
C PHE A 21 6.59 -7.04 -13.97
N LYS A 22 6.11 -7.91 -13.07
CA LYS A 22 5.80 -7.52 -11.68
C LYS A 22 7.04 -7.00 -10.94
N LYS A 23 8.21 -7.61 -11.13
CA LYS A 23 9.47 -7.14 -10.53
C LYS A 23 9.85 -5.75 -11.04
N ALA A 24 9.78 -5.51 -12.34
CA ALA A 24 10.04 -4.20 -12.94
C ALA A 24 9.06 -3.14 -12.41
N MET A 25 7.78 -3.49 -12.30
CA MET A 25 6.78 -2.62 -11.71
C MET A 25 7.13 -2.28 -10.25
N TYR A 26 7.47 -3.25 -9.41
CA TYR A 26 7.88 -2.97 -8.04
C TYR A 26 9.15 -2.11 -7.96
N GLN A 27 10.16 -2.38 -8.79
CA GLN A 27 11.37 -1.58 -8.84
C GLN A 27 11.07 -0.11 -9.16
N GLU A 28 10.21 0.15 -10.14
CA GLU A 28 9.77 1.50 -10.50
C GLU A 28 9.14 2.26 -9.30
N ARG A 29 8.40 1.56 -8.43
CA ARG A 29 7.82 2.17 -7.22
C ARG A 29 8.86 2.35 -6.13
N ILE A 30 9.79 1.39 -5.97
CA ILE A 30 10.90 1.46 -5.02
C ILE A 30 11.76 2.70 -5.32
N ASP A 31 12.09 2.94 -6.58
CA ASP A 31 12.90 4.07 -7.03
C ASP A 31 12.21 5.43 -6.75
N LYS A 32 10.88 5.43 -6.62
CA LYS A 32 10.06 6.62 -6.33
C LYS A 32 9.74 6.82 -4.84
N LEU A 33 10.17 5.93 -3.94
CA LEU A 33 9.78 5.99 -2.52
C LEU A 33 10.20 7.29 -1.82
N THR A 34 11.30 7.92 -2.24
CA THR A 34 11.76 9.21 -1.72
C THR A 34 10.88 10.39 -2.16
N LYS A 35 10.08 10.20 -3.21
CA LYS A 35 9.15 11.19 -3.76
C LYS A 35 7.73 11.04 -3.26
N LEU A 36 7.48 10.16 -2.28
CA LEU A 36 6.14 9.94 -1.77
C LEU A 36 5.57 11.22 -1.14
N LYS A 37 4.38 11.64 -1.56
CA LYS A 37 3.70 12.80 -0.97
C LYS A 37 3.32 12.51 0.48
N PRO A 38 3.53 13.45 1.42
CA PRO A 38 3.15 13.24 2.80
C PRO A 38 1.62 13.19 2.94
N ILE A 39 1.13 12.31 3.82
CA ILE A 39 -0.29 12.21 4.19
C ILE A 39 -0.44 12.19 5.71
N THR A 40 -1.57 12.69 6.20
CA THR A 40 -1.95 12.58 7.61
C THR A 40 -3.19 11.69 7.72
N ILE A 41 -3.15 10.74 8.66
CA ILE A 41 -4.24 9.80 8.93
C ILE A 41 -4.60 9.81 10.41
N GLU A 42 -5.84 9.45 10.72
CA GLU A 42 -6.20 8.95 12.04
C GLU A 42 -5.63 7.54 12.21
N TYR A 43 -4.93 7.32 13.33
CA TYR A 43 -4.23 6.09 13.62
C TYR A 43 -4.90 5.33 14.76
N GLU A 44 -5.43 4.17 14.43
CA GLU A 44 -6.38 3.40 15.24
C GLU A 44 -5.78 2.19 15.97
N LEU A 45 -4.47 1.95 15.87
CA LEU A 45 -3.86 0.75 16.45
C LEU A 45 -4.26 0.55 17.92
N ARG A 46 -4.84 -0.62 18.24
CA ARG A 46 -5.40 -1.01 19.56
C ARG A 46 -6.57 -0.16 20.07
N ASN A 47 -7.00 0.87 19.34
CA ASN A 47 -8.17 1.69 19.66
C ASN A 47 -8.90 2.09 18.36
N PRO A 48 -9.94 1.35 17.94
CA PRO A 48 -10.67 1.59 16.70
C PRO A 48 -11.32 2.97 16.59
N ASN A 49 -11.52 3.67 17.71
CA ASN A 49 -12.12 5.01 17.76
C ASN A 49 -11.08 6.12 18.03
N SER A 50 -9.80 5.82 17.87
CA SER A 50 -8.72 6.78 18.07
C SER A 50 -8.80 7.92 17.06
N THR A 51 -8.79 9.16 17.57
CA THR A 51 -8.64 10.37 16.76
C THR A 51 -7.18 10.84 16.66
N LYS A 52 -6.23 10.02 17.15
CA LYS A 52 -4.81 10.35 17.11
C LYS A 52 -4.35 10.50 15.67
N GLN A 53 -3.78 11.64 15.32
CA GLN A 53 -3.23 11.85 13.99
C GLN A 53 -1.75 11.45 13.90
N VAL A 54 -1.38 10.81 12.79
CA VAL A 54 0.00 10.53 12.41
C VAL A 54 0.23 11.02 10.99
N THR A 55 1.31 11.77 10.78
CA THR A 55 1.77 12.16 9.44
C THR A 55 2.84 11.18 8.95
N ILE A 56 2.56 10.54 7.83
CA ILE A 56 3.51 9.70 7.09
C ILE A 56 4.23 10.62 6.11
N ARG A 57 5.53 10.87 6.34
CA ARG A 57 6.36 11.73 5.47
C ARG A 57 7.29 10.94 4.56
N SER A 58 7.47 9.65 4.86
CA SER A 58 8.41 8.79 4.18
C SER A 58 7.90 7.35 4.13
N TYR A 59 8.50 6.56 3.24
CA TYR A 59 8.29 5.11 3.24
C TYR A 59 8.65 4.46 4.58
N ARG A 60 9.71 4.94 5.26
CA ARG A 60 10.11 4.42 6.57
C ARG A 60 9.04 4.62 7.63
N ASP A 61 8.32 5.75 7.60
CA ASP A 61 7.19 5.98 8.50
C ASP A 61 6.07 4.99 8.21
N MET A 62 5.74 4.79 6.93
CA MET A 62 4.71 3.84 6.50
C MET A 62 5.06 2.41 6.89
N GLN A 63 6.31 1.99 6.66
CA GLN A 63 6.86 0.69 7.04
C GLN A 63 6.70 0.45 8.54
N ARG A 64 7.11 1.41 9.37
CA ARG A 64 6.99 1.30 10.83
C ARG A 64 5.54 1.08 11.27
N LEU A 65 4.58 1.83 10.72
CA LEU A 65 3.17 1.64 11.05
C LEU A 65 2.64 0.29 10.60
N MET A 66 3.10 -0.21 9.43
CA MET A 66 2.78 -1.54 8.93
C MET A 66 3.37 -2.66 9.79
N ASP A 67 4.60 -2.50 10.26
CA ASP A 67 5.26 -3.45 11.16
C ASP A 67 4.53 -3.52 12.51
N GLU A 68 4.16 -2.36 13.07
CA GLU A 68 3.37 -2.26 14.30
C GLU A 68 1.99 -2.94 14.14
N ALA A 69 1.27 -2.66 13.04
CA ALA A 69 -0.02 -3.28 12.76
C ALA A 69 0.08 -4.80 12.52
N THR A 70 1.11 -5.24 11.81
CA THR A 70 1.35 -6.68 11.55
C THR A 70 1.66 -7.42 12.84
N ALA A 71 2.47 -6.83 13.73
CA ALA A 71 2.76 -7.43 15.04
C ALA A 71 1.49 -7.63 15.87
N GLU A 72 0.54 -6.70 15.83
CA GLU A 72 -0.74 -6.84 16.54
C GLU A 72 -1.67 -7.87 15.89
N ASP A 73 -1.74 -7.91 14.57
CA ASP A 73 -2.51 -8.93 13.85
C ASP A 73 -1.95 -10.34 14.12
N VAL A 74 -0.63 -10.50 14.20
CA VAL A 74 0.01 -11.79 14.55
C VAL A 74 -0.31 -12.20 15.99
N ARG A 75 -0.35 -11.26 16.94
CA ARG A 75 -0.74 -11.55 18.33
C ARG A 75 -2.19 -12.04 18.45
N ASN A 76 -3.05 -11.70 17.48
CA ASN A 76 -4.45 -12.10 17.44
C ASN A 76 -4.81 -12.70 16.08
N ILE A 77 -4.02 -13.69 15.64
CA ILE A 77 -4.05 -14.22 14.28
C ILE A 77 -5.40 -14.83 13.90
N ASP A 78 -6.09 -15.46 14.86
CA ASP A 78 -7.42 -16.03 14.64
C ASP A 78 -8.42 -14.94 14.27
N ASN A 79 -8.37 -13.78 14.93
CA ASN A 79 -9.22 -12.64 14.59
C ASN A 79 -8.80 -12.03 13.25
N ALA A 80 -7.51 -11.80 13.03
CA ALA A 80 -7.01 -11.19 11.80
C ALA A 80 -7.32 -12.01 10.54
N THR A 81 -7.38 -13.35 10.64
CA THR A 81 -7.68 -14.25 9.52
C THR A 81 -9.17 -14.57 9.37
N SER A 82 -9.94 -14.62 10.46
CA SER A 82 -11.40 -14.85 10.42
C SER A 82 -12.22 -13.57 10.20
N ARG A 83 -11.67 -12.41 10.53
CA ARG A 83 -12.31 -11.09 10.45
C ARG A 83 -11.34 -10.08 9.84
N VAL A 84 -11.02 -10.29 8.56
CA VAL A 84 -10.08 -9.44 7.81
C VAL A 84 -10.45 -7.94 7.86
N GLU A 85 -11.73 -7.60 7.98
CA GLU A 85 -12.19 -6.22 8.14
C GLU A 85 -11.73 -5.55 9.45
N ALA A 86 -11.47 -6.35 10.49
CA ALA A 86 -10.97 -5.89 11.79
C ALA A 86 -9.44 -5.99 11.93
N SER A 87 -8.73 -6.56 10.95
CA SER A 87 -7.26 -6.59 10.94
C SER A 87 -6.70 -5.17 10.97
N TRP A 88 -5.73 -4.93 11.86
CA TRP A 88 -5.04 -3.66 11.98
C TRP A 88 -4.32 -3.29 10.70
N VAL A 89 -3.75 -4.28 10.00
CA VAL A 89 -3.13 -4.08 8.68
C VAL A 89 -4.18 -3.61 7.67
N ASN A 90 -5.36 -4.22 7.63
CA ASN A 90 -6.42 -3.82 6.71
C ASN A 90 -6.94 -2.41 7.02
N LEU A 91 -7.17 -2.08 8.30
CA LEU A 91 -7.59 -0.75 8.74
C LEU A 91 -6.56 0.33 8.36
N LEU A 92 -5.27 0.07 8.61
CA LEU A 92 -4.20 0.98 8.24
C LEU A 92 -4.15 1.22 6.72
N LYS A 93 -4.23 0.15 5.91
CA LYS A 93 -4.26 0.24 4.44
C LYS A 93 -5.43 1.10 3.97
N LYS A 94 -6.62 0.94 4.54
CA LYS A 94 -7.80 1.76 4.20
C LYS A 94 -7.60 3.24 4.52
N LYS A 95 -7.04 3.56 5.69
CA LYS A 95 -6.76 4.95 6.08
C LYS A 95 -5.74 5.60 5.14
N ILE A 96 -4.66 4.89 4.80
CA ILE A 96 -3.64 5.35 3.85
C ILE A 96 -4.26 5.56 2.46
N TYR A 97 -5.03 4.58 1.97
CA TYR A 97 -5.72 4.66 0.67
C TYR A 97 -6.65 5.87 0.60
N ASN A 98 -7.52 6.04 1.59
CA ASN A 98 -8.48 7.15 1.64
C ASN A 98 -7.80 8.51 1.74
N ALA A 99 -6.67 8.61 2.46
CA ALA A 99 -5.90 9.83 2.53
C ALA A 99 -5.28 10.20 1.17
N TYR A 100 -4.72 9.23 0.43
CA TYR A 100 -4.24 9.50 -0.92
C TYR A 100 -5.38 9.82 -1.89
N LEU A 101 -6.49 9.08 -1.85
CA LEU A 101 -7.67 9.33 -2.69
C LEU A 101 -8.10 10.81 -2.60
N ARG A 102 -8.21 11.34 -1.37
CA ARG A 102 -8.60 12.74 -1.11
C ARG A 102 -7.53 13.75 -1.52
N THR A 103 -6.26 13.44 -1.30
CA THR A 103 -5.15 14.38 -1.55
C THR A 103 -4.66 14.38 -3.00
N THR A 104 -5.15 13.46 -3.83
CA THR A 104 -4.69 13.28 -5.22
C THR A 104 -5.81 13.39 -6.26
N ASP A 105 -6.94 13.99 -5.89
CA ASP A 105 -8.08 14.16 -6.80
C ASP A 105 -8.51 12.82 -7.42
N ASP A 106 -8.90 11.87 -6.57
CA ASP A 106 -9.25 10.50 -6.95
C ASP A 106 -8.16 9.78 -7.76
N PHE A 107 -6.90 9.97 -7.37
CA PHE A 107 -5.71 9.47 -8.08
C PHE A 107 -5.52 9.98 -9.51
N ARG A 108 -6.26 11.03 -9.94
CA ARG A 108 -5.93 11.76 -11.18
C ARG A 108 -4.55 12.40 -11.11
N GLN A 109 -4.09 12.70 -9.89
CA GLN A 109 -2.72 13.12 -9.62
C GLN A 109 -1.89 11.98 -9.02
N SER A 110 -0.59 11.96 -9.33
CA SER A 110 0.32 10.98 -8.75
C SER A 110 0.43 11.14 -7.22
N ILE A 111 0.55 10.02 -6.51
CA ILE A 111 0.94 9.98 -5.09
C ILE A 111 2.42 10.34 -4.89
N PHE A 112 3.20 10.42 -5.97
CA PHE A 112 4.57 10.86 -5.97
C PHE A 112 4.67 12.33 -6.40
N THR A 113 5.61 13.07 -5.83
CA THR A 113 6.02 14.38 -6.33
C THR A 113 6.77 14.24 -7.66
N LYS A 114 6.76 15.30 -8.47
CA LYS A 114 7.51 15.35 -9.73
C LYS A 114 9.01 15.36 -9.44
#